data_AF-A0A844QI34-F1
#
_entry.id   AF-A0A844QI34-F1
#
_cell.length_a   1.000
_cell.length_b   1.000
_cell.length_c   1.000
_cell.angle_alpha   90.00
_cell.angle_beta   90.00
_cell.angle_gamma   90.00
#
_symmetry.space_group_name_H-M   'P 1'
#
loop_
_entity.id
_entity.type
_entity.pdbx_description
1 polymer ?
#
loop_
_entity_poly.entity_id
_entity_poly.type
_entity_poly.pdbx_seq_one_letter_code
_entity_poly.pdbx_strand_id
1 'polypeptide(L)'
;MSTMEYPISLQQHLAAIVEDSNDAIITKNLDSIIQSWNRSAERLFGYTAEEAIGQPITILFPEGRQGEEADIIGRIRRGERITHYETTRRRKDGNLLPISLTISPVRDASGRIVGASKIARDITLQHEAEEQQRLLLSEMRHRVGNCFAVASGLLSICARQADTTEELVQMVKERFAALSVAHSLAVHDPKQTHTQTSNTRLSELLLSILEPFVGTKRPRIEVEDCPVVDAAITPFALVFYELCTNALKYGALSQPEGELAVSTERHHDRLRIIWAETCRLECEDQAKPRLGFGTRMSQTTIASYLDGSFERTFAPTGMRAVIDLSLEKVTGQRLTTTISE
;
A
#
# COMPACT_ATOMS: atom_id res chain seq x y z
N MET A 1 -18.81 44.86 46.53
CA MET A 1 -18.10 43.62 46.13
C MET A 1 -19.11 42.49 46.16
N SER A 2 -19.67 42.12 45.00
CA SER A 2 -20.54 40.93 44.90
C SER A 2 -19.71 39.70 45.16
N THR A 3 -20.03 38.98 46.22
CA THR A 3 -19.61 37.60 46.43
C THR A 3 -20.25 36.76 45.32
N MET A 4 -19.44 36.29 44.37
CA MET A 4 -19.86 35.21 43.46
C MET A 4 -20.12 33.97 44.30
N GLU A 5 -21.39 33.69 44.59
CA GLU A 5 -21.83 32.38 45.09
C GLU A 5 -21.54 31.36 43.97
N TYR A 6 -20.55 30.50 44.19
CA TYR A 6 -20.36 29.32 43.36
C TYR A 6 -21.55 28.38 43.61
N PRO A 7 -22.30 27.98 42.57
CA PRO A 7 -23.57 27.26 42.73
C PRO A 7 -23.44 25.82 43.24
N ILE A 8 -22.21 25.30 43.42
CA ILE A 8 -21.91 23.95 43.90
C ILE A 8 -20.65 23.96 44.77
N SER A 9 -20.56 23.05 45.74
CA SER A 9 -19.37 22.85 46.56
C SER A 9 -18.17 22.39 45.73
N LEU A 10 -16.93 22.65 46.19
CA LEU A 10 -15.71 22.20 45.50
C LEU A 10 -15.72 20.69 45.23
N GLN A 11 -16.23 19.89 46.16
CA GLN A 11 -16.35 18.44 46.00
C GLN A 11 -17.32 18.06 44.86
N GLN A 12 -18.47 18.73 44.77
CA GLN A 12 -19.41 18.53 43.67
C GLN A 12 -18.83 18.99 42.33
N HIS A 13 -18.07 20.09 42.33
CA HIS A 13 -17.40 20.57 41.13
C HIS A 13 -16.34 19.58 40.62
N LEU A 14 -15.48 19.07 41.50
CA LEU A 14 -14.47 18.06 41.15
C LEU A 14 -15.11 16.74 40.69
N ALA A 15 -16.20 16.31 41.33
CA ALA A 15 -16.94 15.13 40.91
C ALA A 15 -17.51 15.29 39.49
N ALA A 16 -18.11 16.44 39.18
CA ALA A 16 -18.61 16.72 37.83
C ALA A 16 -17.51 16.68 36.76
N ILE A 17 -16.32 17.22 37.06
CA ILE A 17 -15.16 17.16 36.15
C ILE A 17 -14.73 15.71 35.88
N VAL A 18 -14.73 14.86 36.92
CA VAL A 18 -14.36 13.44 36.78
C VAL A 18 -15.43 12.67 36.00
N GLU A 19 -16.71 12.93 36.25
CA GLU A 19 -17.82 12.23 35.58
C GLU A 19 -17.94 12.56 34.09
N ASP A 20 -17.67 13.81 33.69
CA ASP A 20 -17.74 14.23 32.29
C ASP A 20 -16.38 14.13 31.57
N SER A 21 -15.35 13.57 32.21
CA SER A 21 -14.07 13.30 31.54
C SER A 21 -14.23 12.26 30.44
N ASN A 22 -13.56 12.46 29.31
CA ASN A 22 -13.51 11.46 28.22
C ASN A 22 -12.66 10.24 28.57
N ASP A 23 -11.69 10.39 29.48
CA ASP A 23 -10.87 9.27 29.92
C ASP A 23 -11.60 8.49 31.02
N ALA A 24 -11.41 7.17 31.05
CA ALA A 24 -11.93 6.33 32.12
C ALA A 24 -11.10 6.56 33.38
N ILE A 25 -11.76 7.00 34.46
CA ILE A 25 -11.13 7.31 35.75
C ILE A 25 -11.69 6.36 36.81
N ILE A 26 -10.78 5.60 37.42
CA ILE A 26 -11.11 4.54 38.38
C ILE A 26 -10.26 4.72 39.63
N THR A 27 -10.84 4.59 40.81
CA THR A 27 -10.07 4.51 42.06
C THR A 27 -10.25 3.16 42.72
N LYS A 28 -9.24 2.74 43.48
CA LYS A 28 -9.25 1.50 44.24
C LYS A 28 -8.40 1.61 45.51
N ASN A 29 -8.69 0.78 46.50
CA ASN A 29 -7.85 0.65 47.69
C ASN A 29 -6.59 -0.20 47.42
N LEU A 30 -5.74 -0.37 48.44
CA LEU A 30 -4.50 -1.16 48.35
C LEU A 30 -4.71 -2.68 48.28
N ASP A 31 -5.93 -3.16 48.50
CA ASP A 31 -6.36 -4.55 48.28
C ASP A 31 -6.95 -4.74 46.86
N SER A 32 -6.82 -3.71 46.02
CA SER A 32 -7.29 -3.67 44.64
C SER A 32 -8.80 -3.74 44.45
N ILE A 33 -9.57 -3.37 45.47
CA ILE A 33 -11.03 -3.24 45.41
C ILE A 33 -11.42 -1.87 44.87
N ILE A 34 -12.26 -1.84 43.83
CA ILE A 34 -12.72 -0.62 43.16
C ILE A 34 -13.57 0.22 44.13
N GLN A 35 -13.28 1.51 44.21
CA GLN A 35 -13.96 2.48 45.06
C GLN A 35 -14.76 3.53 44.28
N SER A 36 -14.33 3.86 43.06
CA SER A 36 -15.06 4.77 42.17
C SER A 36 -14.92 4.35 40.72
N TRP A 37 -15.93 4.71 39.94
CA TRP A 37 -16.07 4.30 38.55
C TRP A 37 -16.85 5.38 37.79
N ASN A 38 -16.18 6.19 36.97
CA ASN A 38 -16.85 7.28 36.25
C ASN A 38 -17.59 6.78 35.00
N ARG A 39 -18.45 7.63 34.43
CA ARG A 39 -19.22 7.34 33.21
C ARG A 39 -18.37 6.84 32.02
N SER A 40 -17.15 7.37 31.85
CA SER A 40 -16.27 6.91 30.77
C SER A 40 -15.69 5.52 31.02
N ALA A 41 -15.48 5.12 32.28
CA ALA A 41 -15.12 3.74 32.62
C ALA A 41 -16.26 2.77 32.29
N GLU A 42 -17.52 3.17 32.50
CA GLU A 42 -18.69 2.36 32.09
C GLU A 42 -18.71 2.14 30.58
N ARG A 43 -18.53 3.19 29.79
CA ARG A 43 -18.47 3.11 28.32
C ARG A 43 -17.28 2.29 27.84
N LEU A 44 -16.13 2.43 28.49
CA LEU A 44 -14.88 1.78 28.08
C LEU A 44 -14.84 0.29 28.41
N PHE A 45 -15.39 -0.14 29.54
CA PHE A 45 -15.30 -1.54 29.99
C PHE A 45 -16.64 -2.28 29.98
N GLY A 46 -17.77 -1.58 29.86
CA GLY A 46 -19.12 -2.17 29.77
C GLY A 46 -19.76 -2.57 31.09
N TYR A 47 -19.11 -2.30 32.24
CA TYR A 47 -19.67 -2.49 33.57
C TYR A 47 -20.27 -1.19 34.08
N THR A 48 -21.46 -1.24 34.68
CA THR A 48 -21.99 -0.06 35.39
C THR A 48 -21.20 0.18 36.68
N ALA A 49 -21.28 1.39 37.23
CA ALA A 49 -20.65 1.71 38.50
C ALA A 49 -21.14 0.79 39.63
N GLU A 50 -22.42 0.43 39.67
CA GLU A 50 -22.99 -0.48 40.67
C GLU A 50 -22.43 -1.90 40.57
N GLU A 51 -22.12 -2.36 39.36
CA GLU A 51 -21.53 -3.68 39.12
C GLU A 51 -20.03 -3.69 39.45
N ALA A 52 -19.33 -2.59 39.18
CA ALA A 52 -17.88 -2.51 39.30
C ALA A 52 -17.40 -2.15 40.71
N ILE A 53 -18.08 -1.23 41.41
CA ILE A 53 -17.66 -0.79 42.74
C ILE A 53 -17.78 -1.94 43.75
N GLY A 54 -16.75 -2.11 44.58
CA GLY A 54 -16.65 -3.22 45.53
C GLY A 54 -16.10 -4.52 44.94
N GLN A 55 -15.96 -4.62 43.61
CA GLN A 55 -15.30 -5.74 42.95
C GLN A 55 -13.79 -5.55 42.90
N PRO A 56 -13.01 -6.64 42.79
CA PRO A 56 -11.59 -6.53 42.52
C PRO A 56 -11.35 -6.03 41.09
N ILE A 57 -10.40 -5.10 40.91
CA ILE A 57 -10.06 -4.55 39.58
C ILE A 57 -9.59 -5.62 38.57
N THR A 58 -9.22 -6.80 39.06
CA THR A 58 -8.82 -7.97 38.28
C THR A 58 -9.92 -8.53 37.38
N ILE A 59 -11.18 -8.12 37.56
CA ILE A 59 -12.27 -8.43 36.60
C ILE A 59 -11.94 -7.95 35.19
N LEU A 60 -11.16 -6.87 35.07
CA LEU A 60 -10.73 -6.27 33.80
C LEU A 60 -9.49 -6.97 33.22
N PHE A 61 -8.92 -7.96 33.89
CA PHE A 61 -7.67 -8.58 33.47
C PHE A 61 -7.99 -9.84 32.67
N PRO A 62 -7.40 -10.02 31.48
CA PRO A 62 -7.52 -11.27 30.76
C PRO A 62 -6.82 -12.40 31.52
N GLU A 63 -7.16 -13.64 31.17
CA GLU A 63 -6.50 -14.81 31.75
C GLU A 63 -4.98 -14.77 31.49
N GLY A 64 -4.20 -15.26 32.46
CA GLY A 64 -2.73 -15.25 32.39
C GLY A 64 -2.05 -13.92 32.73
N ARG A 65 -2.78 -12.80 32.87
CA ARG A 65 -2.20 -11.48 33.20
C ARG A 65 -2.47 -10.99 34.63
N GLN A 66 -3.00 -11.84 35.49
CA GLN A 66 -3.35 -11.50 36.88
C GLN A 66 -2.14 -11.02 37.71
N GLY A 67 -0.93 -11.48 37.39
CA GLY A 67 0.32 -11.06 38.05
C GLY A 67 0.68 -9.59 37.85
N GLU A 68 0.18 -8.93 36.81
CA GLU A 68 0.42 -7.49 36.58
C GLU A 68 -0.03 -6.63 37.76
N GLU A 69 -1.13 -7.01 38.42
CA GLU A 69 -1.69 -6.20 39.51
C GLU A 69 -0.81 -6.23 40.76
N ALA A 70 -0.14 -7.35 41.03
CA ALA A 70 0.77 -7.47 42.15
C ALA A 70 1.97 -6.50 42.01
N ASP A 71 2.53 -6.38 40.80
CA ASP A 71 3.61 -5.43 40.51
C ASP A 71 3.12 -3.98 40.63
N ILE A 72 1.98 -3.66 40.01
CA ILE A 72 1.38 -2.33 40.05
C ILE A 72 1.16 -1.88 41.51
N ILE A 73 0.52 -2.70 42.35
CA ILE A 73 0.32 -2.37 43.77
C ILE A 73 1.66 -2.24 44.50
N GLY A 74 2.63 -3.11 44.25
CA GLY A 74 3.96 -3.01 44.86
C GLY A 74 4.64 -1.66 44.61
N ARG A 75 4.58 -1.17 43.37
CA ARG A 75 5.09 0.15 42.97
C ARG A 75 4.32 1.29 43.62
N ILE A 76 2.98 1.21 43.63
CA ILE A 76 2.12 2.23 44.25
C ILE A 76 2.36 2.33 45.75
N ARG A 77 2.56 1.20 46.45
CA ARG A 77 2.91 1.20 47.89
C ARG A 77 4.21 1.93 48.19
N ARG A 78 5.16 1.96 47.24
CA ARG A 78 6.40 2.76 47.33
C ARG A 78 6.22 4.23 46.95
N GLY A 79 5.01 4.64 46.58
CA GLY A 79 4.70 6.01 46.16
C GLY A 79 5.08 6.31 44.71
N GLU A 80 5.44 5.30 43.93
CA GLU A 80 5.76 5.48 42.51
C GLU A 80 4.49 5.79 41.71
N ARG A 81 4.63 6.67 40.72
CA ARG A 81 3.63 6.87 39.68
C ARG A 81 4.01 6.05 38.46
N ILE A 82 3.05 5.37 37.87
CA ILE A 82 3.22 4.62 36.63
C ILE A 82 2.58 5.44 35.51
N THR A 83 3.32 5.74 34.46
CA THR A 83 2.87 6.53 33.30
C THR A 83 3.07 5.73 32.02
N HIS A 84 2.18 5.91 31.04
CA HIS A 84 2.27 5.25 29.72
C HIS A 84 2.45 3.73 29.81
N TYR A 85 1.71 3.07 30.69
CA TYR A 85 1.71 1.62 30.76
C TYR A 85 0.66 1.04 29.82
N GLU A 86 1.10 0.58 28.66
CA GLU A 86 0.23 -0.06 27.67
C GLU A 86 0.01 -1.53 28.02
N THR A 87 -1.25 -1.96 28.01
CA THR A 87 -1.65 -3.34 28.30
C THR A 87 -2.99 -3.64 27.64
N THR A 88 -3.44 -4.88 27.78
CA THR A 88 -4.75 -5.33 27.31
C THR A 88 -5.64 -5.60 28.50
N ARG A 89 -6.86 -5.09 28.46
CA ARG A 89 -7.92 -5.38 29.42
C ARG A 89 -9.07 -6.12 28.75
N ARG A 90 -9.88 -6.77 29.55
CA ARG A 90 -11.06 -7.51 29.12
C ARG A 90 -12.31 -6.71 29.51
N ARG A 91 -13.17 -6.45 28.54
CA ARG A 91 -14.50 -5.85 28.71
C ARG A 91 -15.49 -6.87 29.30
N LYS A 92 -16.66 -6.40 29.74
CA LYS A 92 -17.75 -7.26 30.25
C LYS A 92 -18.23 -8.30 29.24
N ASP A 93 -18.24 -7.95 27.96
CA ASP A 93 -18.60 -8.83 26.84
C ASP A 93 -17.51 -9.87 26.50
N GLY A 94 -16.37 -9.82 27.19
CA GLY A 94 -15.23 -10.71 26.97
C GLY A 94 -14.22 -10.21 25.94
N ASN A 95 -14.51 -9.13 25.19
CA ASN A 95 -13.60 -8.59 24.20
C ASN A 95 -12.34 -8.01 24.84
N LEU A 96 -11.22 -8.17 24.15
CA LEU A 96 -9.93 -7.62 24.55
C LEU A 96 -9.78 -6.20 24.02
N LEU A 97 -9.32 -5.31 24.88
CA LEU A 97 -9.18 -3.89 24.61
C LEU A 97 -7.75 -3.44 24.94
N PRO A 98 -6.97 -3.00 23.94
CA PRO A 98 -5.69 -2.36 24.21
C PRO A 98 -5.93 -0.98 24.84
N ILE A 99 -5.27 -0.73 25.96
CA ILE A 99 -5.39 0.54 26.68
C ILE A 99 -4.02 1.05 27.12
N SER A 100 -3.90 2.37 27.23
CA SER A 100 -2.79 3.03 27.92
C SER A 100 -3.23 3.47 29.31
N LEU A 101 -2.44 3.12 30.32
CA LEU A 101 -2.71 3.40 31.73
C LEU A 101 -1.75 4.45 32.31
N THR A 102 -2.32 5.36 33.08
CA THR A 102 -1.59 6.15 34.08
C THR A 102 -2.13 5.83 35.46
N ILE A 103 -1.25 5.44 36.39
CA ILE A 103 -1.62 4.99 37.74
C ILE A 103 -0.87 5.84 38.76
N SER A 104 -1.62 6.49 39.65
CA SER A 104 -1.08 7.40 40.66
C SER A 104 -1.49 6.96 42.07
N PRO A 105 -0.61 7.09 43.09
CA PRO A 105 -0.98 6.81 44.46
C PRO A 105 -1.99 7.86 44.97
N VAL A 106 -3.02 7.40 45.68
CA VAL A 106 -3.97 8.26 46.39
C VAL A 106 -3.54 8.35 47.85
N ARG A 107 -3.47 9.56 48.39
CA ARG A 107 -3.03 9.83 49.76
C ARG A 107 -4.17 10.40 50.60
N ASP A 108 -4.20 10.03 51.88
CA ASP A 108 -5.06 10.67 52.86
C ASP A 108 -4.51 12.04 53.33
N ALA A 109 -5.24 12.71 54.21
CA ALA A 109 -4.85 14.00 54.77
C ALA A 109 -3.54 13.96 55.59
N SER A 110 -3.11 12.78 56.04
CA SER A 110 -1.84 12.57 56.74
C SER A 110 -0.67 12.28 55.80
N GLY A 111 -0.93 12.23 54.48
CA GLY A 111 0.06 11.91 53.45
C GLY A 111 0.32 10.42 53.24
N ARG A 112 -0.40 9.53 53.95
CA ARG A 112 -0.27 8.07 53.81
C ARG A 112 -0.97 7.61 52.54
N ILE A 113 -0.37 6.65 51.84
CA ILE A 113 -0.95 6.07 50.64
C ILE A 113 -2.09 5.13 51.06
N VAL A 114 -3.30 5.40 50.57
CA VAL A 114 -4.52 4.64 50.91
C VAL A 114 -5.10 3.88 49.71
N GLY A 115 -4.60 4.15 48.50
CA GLY A 115 -5.07 3.50 47.30
C GLY A 115 -4.36 3.99 46.04
N ALA A 116 -5.01 3.77 44.90
CA ALA A 116 -4.54 4.20 43.59
C ALA A 116 -5.69 4.80 42.77
N SER A 117 -5.37 5.83 41.97
CA SER A 117 -6.20 6.29 40.86
C SER A 117 -5.60 5.79 39.55
N LYS A 118 -6.47 5.32 38.66
CA LYS A 118 -6.13 4.85 37.32
C LYS A 118 -6.86 5.74 36.31
N ILE A 119 -6.12 6.20 35.31
CA ILE A 119 -6.66 6.80 34.10
C ILE A 119 -6.39 5.80 32.97
N ALA A 120 -7.44 5.37 32.29
CA ALA A 120 -7.37 4.43 31.18
C ALA A 120 -7.87 5.10 29.90
N ARG A 121 -7.06 4.98 28.85
CA ARG A 121 -7.37 5.48 27.52
C ARG A 121 -7.38 4.33 26.52
N ASP A 122 -8.42 4.27 25.71
CA ASP A 122 -8.49 3.37 24.56
C ASP A 122 -7.44 3.75 23.52
N ILE A 123 -6.61 2.79 23.10
CA ILE A 123 -5.58 2.98 22.07
C ILE A 123 -5.82 2.08 20.85
N THR A 124 -7.03 1.53 20.69
CA THR A 124 -7.39 0.64 19.58
C THR A 124 -7.16 1.32 18.23
N LEU A 125 -7.72 2.52 18.03
CA LEU A 125 -7.56 3.27 16.78
C LEU A 125 -6.10 3.65 16.49
N GLN A 126 -5.30 3.88 17.54
CA GLN A 126 -3.88 4.18 17.39
C GLN A 126 -3.13 2.95 16.89
N HIS A 127 -3.34 1.78 17.50
CA HIS A 127 -2.74 0.52 17.06
C HIS A 127 -3.15 0.15 15.62
N GLU A 128 -4.43 0.31 15.28
CA GLU A 128 -4.93 0.05 13.93
C GLU A 128 -4.27 0.97 12.91
N ALA A 129 -4.15 2.27 13.21
CA ALA A 129 -3.47 3.23 12.34
C ALA A 129 -1.97 2.93 12.19
N GLU A 130 -1.28 2.58 13.28
CA GLU A 130 0.14 2.20 13.26
C GLU A 130 0.37 0.93 12.45
N GLU A 131 -0.49 -0.08 12.58
CA GLU A 131 -0.39 -1.31 11.81
C GLU A 131 -0.66 -1.06 10.32
N GLN A 132 -1.69 -0.28 9.99
CA GLN A 132 -1.98 0.11 8.62
C GLN A 132 -0.81 0.88 8.00
N GLN A 133 -0.22 1.83 8.74
CA GLN A 133 0.96 2.56 8.29
C GLN A 133 2.14 1.61 8.05
N ARG A 134 2.37 0.65 8.95
CA ARG A 134 3.44 -0.35 8.81
C ARG A 134 3.26 -1.22 7.57
N LEU A 135 2.04 -1.66 7.29
CA LEU A 135 1.70 -2.44 6.10
C LEU A 135 1.97 -1.63 4.82
N LEU A 136 1.48 -0.39 4.76
CA LEU A 136 1.72 0.51 3.62
C LEU A 136 3.22 0.76 3.39
N LEU A 137 3.99 1.01 4.45
CA LEU A 137 5.44 1.20 4.36
C LEU A 137 6.17 -0.07 3.91
N SER A 138 5.72 -1.24 4.37
CA SER A 138 6.27 -2.53 3.94
C SER A 138 6.04 -2.76 2.45
N GLU A 139 4.82 -2.50 1.98
CA GLU A 139 4.45 -2.60 0.58
C GLU A 139 5.25 -1.63 -0.29
N MET A 140 5.34 -0.36 0.11
CA MET A 140 6.17 0.63 -0.59
C MET A 140 7.63 0.20 -0.67
N ARG A 141 8.22 -0.30 0.42
CA ARG A 141 9.59 -0.80 0.44
C ARG A 141 9.79 -1.94 -0.55
N HIS A 142 8.84 -2.87 -0.60
CA HIS A 142 8.89 -3.99 -1.53
C HIS A 142 8.81 -3.51 -2.99
N ARG A 143 7.93 -2.55 -3.27
CA ARG A 143 7.77 -1.94 -4.60
C ARG A 143 9.05 -1.21 -5.05
N VAL A 144 9.59 -0.35 -4.20
CA VAL A 144 10.84 0.39 -4.46
C VAL A 144 12.01 -0.58 -4.68
N GLY A 145 12.12 -1.61 -3.84
CA GLY A 145 13.12 -2.67 -4.00
C GLY A 145 13.01 -3.38 -5.36
N ASN A 146 11.79 -3.73 -5.78
CA ASN A 146 11.55 -4.35 -7.09
C ASN A 146 11.97 -3.43 -8.25
N CYS A 147 11.67 -2.12 -8.18
CA CYS A 147 12.09 -1.16 -9.20
C CYS A 147 13.62 -1.07 -9.32
N PHE A 148 14.34 -1.04 -8.18
CA PHE A 148 15.80 -1.03 -8.20
C PHE A 148 16.39 -2.34 -8.71
N ALA A 149 15.77 -3.48 -8.41
CA ALA A 149 16.20 -4.78 -8.95
C ALA A 149 16.07 -4.81 -10.48
N VAL A 150 14.94 -4.32 -11.03
CA VAL A 150 14.74 -4.20 -12.48
C VAL A 150 15.75 -3.23 -13.10
N ALA A 151 15.94 -2.04 -12.51
CA ALA A 151 16.91 -1.06 -13.00
C ALA A 151 18.34 -1.62 -13.03
N SER A 152 18.74 -2.33 -11.96
CA SER A 152 20.07 -2.95 -11.85
C SER A 152 20.26 -4.09 -12.86
N GLY A 153 19.23 -4.90 -13.08
CA GLY A 153 19.23 -5.94 -14.12
C GLY A 153 19.36 -5.34 -15.52
N LEU A 154 18.60 -4.29 -15.82
CA LEU A 154 18.65 -3.57 -17.09
C LEU A 154 20.03 -2.94 -17.32
N LEU A 155 20.63 -2.31 -16.31
CA LEU A 155 21.99 -1.77 -16.37
C LEU A 155 23.01 -2.86 -16.74
N SER A 156 22.94 -4.01 -16.08
CA SER A 156 23.83 -5.14 -16.35
C SER A 156 23.69 -5.68 -17.78
N ILE A 157 22.47 -5.65 -18.32
CA ILE A 157 22.20 -6.05 -19.70
C ILE A 157 22.76 -5.01 -20.68
N CYS A 158 22.48 -3.72 -20.48
CA CYS A 158 22.98 -2.64 -21.31
C CYS A 158 24.52 -2.64 -21.35
N ALA A 159 25.17 -2.85 -20.20
CA ALA A 159 26.63 -2.88 -20.09
C ALA A 159 27.27 -4.05 -20.87
N ARG A 160 26.58 -5.18 -21.04
CA ARG A 160 27.10 -6.32 -21.83
C ARG A 160 26.92 -6.15 -23.34
N GLN A 161 26.10 -5.20 -23.77
CA GLN A 161 25.62 -5.10 -25.14
C GLN A 161 25.96 -3.77 -25.82
N ALA A 162 26.40 -2.76 -25.06
CA ALA A 162 26.95 -1.54 -25.60
C ALA A 162 28.37 -1.79 -26.12
N ASP A 163 28.65 -1.37 -27.36
CA ASP A 163 29.99 -1.43 -27.91
C ASP A 163 30.79 -0.16 -27.54
N THR A 164 30.09 0.94 -27.24
CA THR A 164 30.68 2.21 -26.78
C THR A 164 30.06 2.76 -25.52
N THR A 165 30.80 3.61 -24.81
CA THR A 165 30.32 4.33 -23.62
C THR A 165 29.13 5.24 -23.95
N GLU A 166 29.11 5.84 -25.13
CA GLU A 166 28.03 6.73 -25.58
C GLU A 166 26.73 5.95 -25.83
N GLU A 167 26.81 4.78 -26.46
CA GLU A 167 25.68 3.86 -26.61
C GLU A 167 25.15 3.39 -25.26
N LEU A 168 26.04 3.04 -24.31
CA LEU A 168 25.65 2.64 -22.97
C LEU A 168 24.85 3.75 -22.27
N VAL A 169 25.37 4.97 -22.29
CA VAL A 169 24.71 6.14 -21.67
C VAL A 169 23.34 6.39 -22.31
N GLN A 170 23.24 6.27 -23.64
CA GLN A 170 21.98 6.47 -24.34
C GLN A 170 20.95 5.39 -24.01
N MET A 171 21.35 4.11 -24.01
CA MET A 171 20.47 3.00 -23.65
C MET A 171 19.97 3.10 -22.20
N VAL A 172 20.85 3.49 -21.27
CA VAL A 172 20.47 3.69 -19.88
C VAL A 172 19.47 4.84 -19.74
N LYS A 173 19.71 5.99 -20.39
CA LYS A 173 18.77 7.12 -20.37
C LYS A 173 17.39 6.73 -20.87
N GLU A 174 17.31 6.02 -22.00
CA GLU A 174 16.04 5.56 -22.58
C GLU A 174 15.30 4.59 -21.62
N ARG A 175 16.01 3.66 -20.97
CA ARG A 175 15.41 2.71 -20.01
C ARG A 175 14.94 3.36 -18.72
N PHE A 176 15.69 4.33 -18.18
CA PHE A 176 15.29 5.05 -16.98
C PHE A 176 14.05 5.93 -17.24
N ALA A 177 13.95 6.53 -18.43
CA ALA A 177 12.75 7.27 -18.83
C ALA A 177 11.52 6.35 -18.88
N ALA A 178 11.65 5.15 -19.47
CA ALA A 178 10.58 4.15 -19.49
C ALA A 178 10.15 3.72 -18.07
N LEU A 179 11.12 3.47 -17.18
CA LEU A 179 10.87 3.08 -15.80
C LEU A 179 10.20 4.20 -14.98
N SER A 180 10.57 5.46 -15.25
CA SER A 180 9.96 6.61 -14.60
C SER A 180 8.47 6.73 -14.95
N VAL A 181 8.09 6.54 -16.22
CA VAL A 181 6.68 6.55 -16.65
C VAL A 181 5.92 5.39 -15.98
N ALA A 182 6.50 4.19 -15.98
CA ALA A 182 5.92 3.02 -15.31
C ALA A 182 5.64 3.28 -13.81
N HIS A 183 6.61 3.90 -13.12
CA HIS A 183 6.49 4.23 -11.71
C HIS A 183 5.42 5.30 -11.46
N SER A 184 5.36 6.36 -12.27
CA SER A 184 4.33 7.39 -12.16
C SER A 184 2.92 6.85 -12.33
N LEU A 185 2.71 5.86 -13.21
CA LEU A 185 1.41 5.22 -13.42
C LEU A 185 1.02 4.25 -12.30
N ALA A 186 2.00 3.66 -11.62
CA ALA A 186 1.77 2.77 -10.49
C ALA A 186 1.49 3.54 -9.17
N VAL A 187 1.95 4.78 -9.05
CA VAL A 187 1.73 5.63 -7.86
C VAL A 187 0.29 6.17 -7.89
N HIS A 188 -0.59 5.54 -7.12
CA HIS A 188 -1.95 6.01 -6.90
C HIS A 188 -2.00 7.18 -5.91
N ASP A 189 -2.95 8.10 -6.11
CA ASP A 189 -3.32 9.15 -5.16
C ASP A 189 -3.93 8.50 -3.89
N PRO A 190 -3.34 8.70 -2.70
CA PRO A 190 -3.83 8.10 -1.44
C PRO A 190 -5.26 8.52 -1.05
N LYS A 191 -5.88 9.49 -1.75
CA LYS A 191 -7.25 9.92 -1.51
C LYS A 191 -8.33 9.05 -2.18
N GLN A 192 -7.98 8.09 -3.04
CA GLN A 192 -8.95 7.17 -3.61
C GLN A 192 -9.09 5.90 -2.76
N THR A 193 -10.19 5.86 -2.03
CA THR A 193 -10.58 4.87 -1.02
C THR A 193 -10.74 3.46 -1.61
N HIS A 194 -10.09 2.48 -0.95
CA HIS A 194 -10.42 1.06 -0.88
C HIS A 194 -11.10 0.37 -2.09
N THR A 195 -10.31 -0.22 -2.97
CA THR A 195 -10.48 -1.64 -3.40
C THR A 195 -9.17 -2.16 -4.01
N GLN A 196 -8.78 -3.36 -3.59
CA GLN A 196 -7.63 -4.10 -4.11
C GLN A 196 -7.85 -4.50 -5.57
N THR A 197 -7.48 -3.63 -6.50
CA THR A 197 -7.22 -3.95 -7.90
C THR A 197 -6.39 -2.81 -8.46
N SER A 198 -5.28 -3.11 -9.13
CA SER A 198 -4.57 -2.10 -9.91
C SER A 198 -5.58 -1.42 -10.83
N ASN A 199 -5.80 -0.12 -10.65
CA ASN A 199 -6.84 0.60 -11.42
C ASN A 199 -6.35 0.96 -12.83
N THR A 200 -5.06 0.75 -13.11
CA THR A 200 -4.44 1.05 -14.40
C THR A 200 -5.03 0.16 -15.49
N ARG A 201 -5.65 0.78 -16.48
CA ARG A 201 -6.14 0.09 -17.69
C ARG A 201 -5.03 -0.05 -18.71
N LEU A 202 -5.10 -1.11 -19.51
CA LEU A 202 -4.12 -1.34 -20.60
C LEU A 202 -4.10 -0.16 -21.59
N SER A 203 -5.27 0.39 -21.90
CA SER A 203 -5.45 1.57 -22.75
C SER A 203 -4.74 2.81 -22.18
N GLU A 204 -4.93 3.08 -20.88
CA GLU A 204 -4.29 4.18 -20.16
C GLU A 204 -2.76 4.04 -20.15
N LEU A 205 -2.26 2.84 -19.78
CA LEU A 205 -0.83 2.55 -19.76
C LEU A 205 -0.19 2.78 -21.13
N LEU A 206 -0.80 2.24 -22.18
CA LEU A 206 -0.33 2.39 -23.56
C LEU A 206 -0.31 3.86 -23.99
N LEU A 207 -1.40 4.60 -23.74
CA LEU A 207 -1.53 6.00 -24.10
C LEU A 207 -0.49 6.88 -23.40
N SER A 208 -0.28 6.69 -22.09
CA SER A 208 0.71 7.46 -21.32
C SER A 208 2.14 7.21 -21.79
N ILE A 209 2.45 6.01 -22.29
CA ILE A 209 3.77 5.70 -22.86
C ILE A 209 3.90 6.26 -24.29
N LEU A 210 2.83 6.26 -25.07
CA LEU A 210 2.83 6.75 -26.46
C LEU A 210 2.85 8.29 -26.57
N GLU A 211 2.17 8.99 -25.66
CA GLU A 211 1.94 10.44 -25.72
C GLU A 211 3.21 11.27 -26.01
N PRO A 212 4.37 11.02 -25.37
CA PRO A 212 5.59 11.79 -25.63
C PRO A 212 6.17 11.61 -27.04
N PHE A 213 5.79 10.54 -27.76
CA PHE A 213 6.38 10.15 -29.04
C PHE A 213 5.54 10.53 -30.25
N VAL A 214 4.22 10.62 -30.09
CA VAL A 214 3.30 10.79 -31.23
C VAL A 214 3.24 12.23 -31.75
N GLY A 215 3.60 13.23 -30.94
CA GLY A 215 3.57 14.64 -31.33
C GLY A 215 2.18 15.06 -31.82
N THR A 216 2.06 15.49 -33.08
CA THR A 216 0.77 15.85 -33.71
C THR A 216 0.06 14.68 -34.37
N LYS A 217 0.70 13.51 -34.47
CA LYS A 217 0.11 12.30 -35.06
C LYS A 217 -0.90 11.69 -34.11
N ARG A 218 -1.91 11.03 -34.69
CA ARG A 218 -2.93 10.30 -33.94
C ARG A 218 -2.86 8.81 -34.27
N PRO A 219 -2.22 7.98 -33.42
CA PRO A 219 -2.24 6.55 -33.63
C PRO A 219 -3.68 6.01 -33.50
N ARG A 220 -3.98 4.94 -34.24
CA ARG A 220 -5.25 4.21 -34.10
C ARG A 220 -5.11 3.21 -32.96
N ILE A 221 -5.92 3.34 -31.91
CA ILE A 221 -5.82 2.48 -30.72
C ILE A 221 -7.16 1.77 -30.54
N GLU A 222 -7.15 0.46 -30.72
CA GLU A 222 -8.30 -0.44 -30.63
C GLU A 222 -7.95 -1.60 -29.66
N VAL A 223 -7.73 -1.24 -28.39
CA VAL A 223 -7.28 -2.18 -27.36
C VAL A 223 -8.38 -2.49 -26.35
N GLU A 224 -8.40 -3.72 -25.86
CA GLU A 224 -9.32 -4.23 -24.84
C GLU A 224 -9.11 -3.44 -23.54
N ASP A 225 -10.22 -2.97 -22.96
CA ASP A 225 -10.20 -2.27 -21.68
C ASP A 225 -10.12 -3.26 -20.51
N CYS A 226 -8.94 -3.87 -20.33
CA CYS A 226 -8.67 -4.78 -19.22
C CYS A 226 -7.78 -4.14 -18.14
N PRO A 227 -7.97 -4.52 -16.86
CA PRO A 227 -7.05 -4.11 -15.80
C PRO A 227 -5.68 -4.74 -15.99
N VAL A 228 -4.62 -4.00 -15.68
CA VAL A 228 -3.24 -4.48 -15.74
C VAL A 228 -2.72 -4.60 -14.31
N VAL A 229 -2.30 -5.80 -13.90
CA VAL A 229 -1.72 -5.99 -12.56
C VAL A 229 -0.37 -5.28 -12.44
N ASP A 230 -0.02 -4.84 -11.23
CA ASP A 230 1.22 -4.10 -10.96
C ASP A 230 2.48 -4.82 -11.47
N ALA A 231 2.51 -6.16 -11.39
CA ALA A 231 3.62 -6.99 -11.88
C ALA A 231 3.82 -6.90 -13.40
N ALA A 232 2.77 -6.55 -14.17
CA ALA A 232 2.80 -6.44 -15.62
C ALA A 232 3.13 -5.02 -16.12
N ILE A 233 2.96 -3.98 -15.28
CA ILE A 233 3.19 -2.57 -15.66
C ILE A 233 4.62 -2.35 -16.15
N THR A 234 5.63 -2.80 -15.39
CA THR A 234 7.04 -2.58 -15.76
C THR A 234 7.43 -3.34 -17.03
N PRO A 235 7.11 -4.64 -17.19
CA PRO A 235 7.29 -5.35 -18.46
C PRO A 235 6.66 -4.63 -19.66
N PHE A 236 5.41 -4.20 -19.55
CA PHE A 236 4.73 -3.46 -20.61
C PHE A 236 5.42 -2.14 -20.93
N ALA A 237 5.77 -1.36 -19.90
CA ALA A 237 6.46 -0.08 -20.09
C ALA A 237 7.77 -0.23 -20.87
N LEU A 238 8.57 -1.24 -20.54
CA LEU A 238 9.82 -1.51 -21.25
C LEU A 238 9.58 -1.86 -22.72
N VAL A 239 8.62 -2.73 -23.01
CA VAL A 239 8.36 -3.20 -24.39
C VAL A 239 7.70 -2.12 -25.24
N PHE A 240 6.70 -1.41 -24.71
CA PHE A 240 6.05 -0.31 -25.45
C PHE A 240 7.01 0.85 -25.68
N TYR A 241 7.83 1.22 -24.70
CA TYR A 241 8.83 2.28 -24.90
C TYR A 241 9.86 1.89 -25.98
N GLU A 242 10.25 0.62 -26.08
CA GLU A 242 11.07 0.14 -27.19
C GLU A 242 10.38 0.23 -28.54
N LEU A 243 9.10 -0.12 -28.62
CA LEU A 243 8.34 -0.01 -29.86
C LEU A 243 8.19 1.46 -30.27
N CYS A 244 7.90 2.36 -29.32
CA CYS A 244 7.83 3.81 -29.55
C CYS A 244 9.15 4.38 -30.08
N THR A 245 10.27 4.07 -29.43
CA THR A 245 11.59 4.59 -29.85
C THR A 245 11.98 4.06 -31.23
N ASN A 246 11.69 2.79 -31.54
CA ASN A 246 11.92 2.24 -32.87
C ASN A 246 11.03 2.88 -33.94
N ALA A 247 9.75 3.09 -33.64
CA ALA A 247 8.82 3.77 -34.54
C ALA A 247 9.27 5.21 -34.84
N LEU A 248 9.84 5.91 -33.85
CA LEU A 248 10.37 7.27 -33.99
C LEU A 248 11.70 7.33 -34.74
N LYS A 249 12.58 6.34 -34.56
CA LYS A 249 13.91 6.30 -35.20
C LYS A 249 13.83 5.79 -36.64
N TYR A 250 13.07 4.72 -36.88
CA TYR A 250 13.15 3.93 -38.11
C TYR A 250 11.80 3.69 -38.80
N GLY A 251 10.68 4.02 -38.15
CA GLY A 251 9.37 3.52 -38.53
C GLY A 251 8.31 4.60 -38.78
N ALA A 252 7.06 4.29 -38.44
CA ALA A 252 5.93 5.13 -38.82
C ALA A 252 5.93 6.52 -38.17
N LEU A 253 6.53 6.70 -37.00
CA LEU A 253 6.57 8.00 -36.33
C LEU A 253 7.67 8.93 -36.90
N SER A 254 8.65 8.39 -37.63
CA SER A 254 9.72 9.19 -38.24
C SER A 254 9.32 9.84 -39.57
N GLN A 255 8.30 9.31 -40.26
CA GLN A 255 7.90 9.74 -41.60
C GLN A 255 6.56 10.49 -41.58
N PRO A 256 6.35 11.60 -42.31
CA PRO A 256 5.09 12.35 -42.28
C PRO A 256 3.83 11.51 -42.55
N GLU A 257 3.87 10.64 -43.55
CA GLU A 257 2.75 9.77 -43.96
C GLU A 257 2.65 8.47 -43.16
N GLY A 258 3.56 8.22 -42.22
CA GLY A 258 3.56 6.99 -41.45
C GLY A 258 2.39 6.91 -40.46
N GLU A 259 1.73 5.76 -40.40
CA GLU A 259 0.61 5.49 -39.50
C GLU A 259 0.99 4.41 -38.47
N LEU A 260 0.55 4.62 -37.22
CA LEU A 260 0.70 3.65 -36.14
C LEU A 260 -0.69 3.18 -35.70
N ALA A 261 -0.88 1.87 -35.63
CA ALA A 261 -2.07 1.24 -35.09
C ALA A 261 -1.69 0.22 -34.02
N VAL A 262 -2.42 0.21 -32.90
CA VAL A 262 -2.29 -0.80 -31.85
C VAL A 262 -3.67 -1.40 -31.60
N SER A 263 -3.78 -2.71 -31.70
CA SER A 263 -5.02 -3.44 -31.44
C SER A 263 -4.80 -4.64 -30.52
N THR A 264 -5.86 -5.16 -29.93
CA THR A 264 -5.81 -6.41 -29.18
C THR A 264 -6.77 -7.45 -29.73
N GLU A 265 -6.34 -8.70 -29.69
CA GLU A 265 -7.15 -9.87 -29.97
C GLU A 265 -7.14 -10.79 -28.75
N ARG A 266 -8.31 -11.27 -28.34
CA ARG A 266 -8.44 -12.21 -27.22
C ARG A 266 -8.78 -13.59 -27.75
N HIS A 267 -8.00 -14.58 -27.34
CA HIS A 267 -8.21 -15.99 -27.65
C HIS A 267 -8.17 -16.80 -26.36
N HIS A 268 -9.35 -17.13 -25.82
CA HIS A 268 -9.51 -17.86 -24.56
C HIS A 268 -8.73 -17.21 -23.39
N ASP A 269 -7.63 -17.83 -22.99
CA ASP A 269 -6.72 -17.47 -21.90
C ASP A 269 -5.52 -16.63 -22.35
N ARG A 270 -5.47 -16.26 -23.63
CA ARG A 270 -4.40 -15.45 -24.23
C ARG A 270 -4.91 -14.07 -24.64
N LEU A 271 -4.11 -13.05 -24.32
CA LEU A 271 -4.26 -11.70 -24.83
C LEU A 271 -3.13 -11.44 -25.83
N ARG A 272 -3.50 -11.11 -27.06
CA ARG A 272 -2.55 -10.75 -28.12
C ARG A 272 -2.64 -9.26 -28.39
N ILE A 273 -1.53 -8.56 -28.22
CA ILE A 273 -1.38 -7.15 -28.58
C ILE A 273 -0.66 -7.06 -29.91
N ILE A 274 -1.25 -6.37 -30.86
CA ILE A 274 -0.73 -6.19 -32.22
C ILE A 274 -0.33 -4.74 -32.39
N TRP A 275 0.94 -4.52 -32.66
CA TRP A 275 1.50 -3.23 -33.02
C TRP A 275 1.77 -3.22 -34.52
N ALA A 276 1.13 -2.33 -35.26
CA ALA A 276 1.25 -2.22 -36.71
C ALA A 276 1.68 -0.82 -37.11
N GLU A 277 2.78 -0.74 -37.84
CA GLU A 277 3.32 0.47 -38.43
C GLU A 277 3.18 0.39 -39.95
N THR A 278 2.54 1.38 -40.54
CA THR A 278 2.47 1.58 -41.99
C THR A 278 3.45 2.68 -42.35
N CYS A 279 4.55 2.33 -43.02
CA CYS A 279 5.56 3.28 -43.47
C CYS A 279 6.44 2.65 -44.54
N ARG A 280 7.20 3.46 -45.29
CA ARG A 280 8.16 2.90 -46.24
C ARG A 280 9.42 2.49 -45.48
N LEU A 281 9.72 1.20 -45.45
CA LEU A 281 11.01 0.73 -44.93
C LEU A 281 12.02 0.65 -46.06
N GLU A 282 13.20 1.25 -45.88
CA GLU A 282 14.33 1.02 -46.77
C GLU A 282 14.78 -0.43 -46.56
N CYS A 283 14.50 -1.28 -47.56
CA CYS A 283 14.85 -2.68 -47.51
C CYS A 283 16.35 -2.83 -47.75
N GLU A 284 17.17 -2.63 -46.70
CA GLU A 284 18.57 -3.04 -46.79
C GLU A 284 18.64 -4.57 -46.82
N ASP A 285 19.31 -5.08 -47.86
CA ASP A 285 19.68 -6.47 -48.07
C ASP A 285 20.68 -6.90 -46.98
N GLN A 286 20.19 -7.11 -45.75
CA GLN A 286 20.99 -7.60 -44.64
C GLN A 286 20.89 -9.12 -44.59
N ALA A 287 21.88 -9.79 -45.18
CA ALA A 287 22.18 -11.18 -44.95
C ALA A 287 22.22 -11.47 -43.43
N LYS A 288 21.12 -12.04 -42.91
CA LYS A 288 20.80 -12.28 -41.49
C LYS A 288 20.81 -11.00 -40.62
N PRO A 289 19.65 -10.40 -40.31
CA PRO A 289 19.61 -9.35 -39.30
C PRO A 289 20.09 -9.95 -37.98
N ARG A 290 21.21 -9.48 -37.44
CA ARG A 290 21.52 -9.70 -36.02
C ARG A 290 20.29 -9.21 -35.26
N LEU A 291 19.61 -10.09 -34.52
CA LEU A 291 18.48 -9.66 -33.68
C LEU A 291 18.93 -8.47 -32.84
N GLY A 292 18.39 -7.28 -33.15
CA GLY A 292 18.72 -6.06 -32.43
C GLY A 292 18.39 -6.20 -30.95
N PHE A 293 19.17 -5.54 -30.10
CA PHE A 293 19.06 -5.58 -28.64
C PHE A 293 17.62 -5.48 -28.14
N GLY A 294 16.86 -4.48 -28.61
CA GLY A 294 15.47 -4.25 -28.19
C GLY A 294 14.57 -5.47 -28.43
N THR A 295 14.78 -6.23 -29.50
CA THR A 295 13.99 -7.43 -29.78
C THR A 295 14.28 -8.55 -28.78
N ARG A 296 15.56 -8.77 -28.42
CA ARG A 296 15.93 -9.80 -27.42
C ARG A 296 15.48 -9.44 -26.02
N MET A 297 15.58 -8.17 -25.66
CA MET A 297 15.07 -7.68 -24.38
C MET A 297 13.56 -7.89 -24.30
N SER A 298 12.78 -7.46 -25.30
CA SER A 298 11.34 -7.67 -25.32
C SER A 298 10.96 -9.15 -25.23
N GLN A 299 11.64 -10.03 -25.97
CA GLN A 299 11.43 -11.47 -25.86
C GLN A 299 11.69 -12.01 -24.44
N THR A 300 12.81 -11.63 -23.84
CA THR A 300 13.20 -12.12 -22.50
C THR A 300 12.25 -11.60 -21.42
N THR A 301 11.88 -10.32 -21.48
CA THR A 301 10.96 -9.67 -20.52
C THR A 301 9.57 -10.29 -20.60
N ILE A 302 9.02 -10.45 -21.80
CA ILE A 302 7.68 -11.03 -22.00
C ILE A 302 7.65 -12.50 -21.56
N ALA A 303 8.65 -13.30 -21.94
CA ALA A 303 8.72 -14.71 -21.54
C ALA A 303 8.89 -14.88 -20.03
N SER A 304 9.73 -14.07 -19.38
CA SER A 304 10.06 -14.25 -17.96
C SER A 304 8.98 -13.75 -17.01
N TYR A 305 8.24 -12.70 -17.38
CA TYR A 305 7.32 -12.01 -16.46
C TYR A 305 5.85 -12.18 -16.82
N LEU A 306 5.51 -12.36 -18.11
CA LEU A 306 4.13 -12.38 -18.58
C LEU A 306 3.71 -13.72 -19.21
N ASP A 307 4.57 -14.74 -19.13
CA ASP A 307 4.33 -16.06 -19.70
C ASP A 307 3.88 -15.98 -21.18
N GLY A 308 4.71 -15.30 -21.98
CA GLY A 308 4.35 -14.90 -23.33
C GLY A 308 5.46 -14.98 -24.36
N SER A 309 5.14 -14.57 -25.59
CA SER A 309 6.09 -14.43 -26.69
C SER A 309 6.02 -13.04 -27.32
N PHE A 310 7.13 -12.65 -27.97
CA PHE A 310 7.25 -11.41 -28.70
C PHE A 310 7.89 -11.67 -30.07
N GLU A 311 7.18 -11.31 -31.13
CA GLU A 311 7.62 -11.51 -32.52
C GLU A 311 7.48 -10.24 -33.34
N ARG A 312 8.36 -10.08 -34.34
CA ARG A 312 8.35 -8.95 -35.28
C ARG A 312 8.50 -9.45 -36.71
N THR A 313 7.71 -8.88 -37.59
CA THR A 313 7.75 -9.10 -39.03
C THR A 313 7.89 -7.76 -39.73
N PHE A 314 8.82 -7.67 -40.68
CA PHE A 314 9.05 -6.48 -41.48
C PHE A 314 8.62 -6.74 -42.92
N ALA A 315 8.00 -5.74 -43.53
CA ALA A 315 7.66 -5.71 -44.94
C ALA A 315 8.07 -4.34 -45.53
N PRO A 316 8.22 -4.21 -46.85
CA PRO A 316 8.50 -2.90 -47.46
C PRO A 316 7.47 -1.80 -47.11
N THR A 317 6.25 -2.23 -46.76
CA THR A 317 5.12 -1.37 -46.38
C THR A 317 5.04 -1.09 -44.87
N GLY A 318 5.97 -1.61 -44.06
CA GLY A 318 6.05 -1.29 -42.64
C GLY A 318 6.43 -2.47 -41.74
N MET A 319 6.08 -2.36 -40.46
CA MET A 319 6.49 -3.32 -39.43
C MET A 319 5.29 -3.76 -38.60
N ARG A 320 5.20 -5.06 -38.30
CA ARG A 320 4.18 -5.61 -37.41
C ARG A 320 4.85 -6.36 -36.27
N ALA A 321 4.51 -6.04 -35.03
CA ALA A 321 4.91 -6.78 -33.85
C ALA A 321 3.69 -7.43 -33.20
N VAL A 322 3.88 -8.65 -32.70
CA VAL A 322 2.86 -9.41 -31.98
C VAL A 322 3.39 -9.76 -30.61
N ILE A 323 2.66 -9.35 -29.58
CA ILE A 323 2.93 -9.66 -28.18
C ILE A 323 1.82 -10.62 -27.71
N ASP A 324 2.15 -11.88 -27.47
CA ASP A 324 1.19 -12.91 -27.08
C ASP A 324 1.39 -13.25 -25.59
N LEU A 325 0.36 -13.08 -24.76
CA LEU A 325 0.48 -13.03 -23.30
C LEU A 325 -0.56 -13.91 -22.61
N SER A 326 -0.22 -14.41 -21.42
CA SER A 326 -1.21 -15.03 -20.53
C SER A 326 -2.14 -13.95 -19.96
N LEU A 327 -3.45 -14.10 -20.17
CA LEU A 327 -4.44 -13.17 -19.66
C LEU A 327 -4.45 -13.13 -18.12
N GLU A 328 -4.21 -14.27 -17.46
CA GLU A 328 -4.09 -14.33 -15.99
C GLU A 328 -2.90 -13.49 -15.51
N LYS A 329 -1.76 -13.52 -16.22
CA LYS A 329 -0.59 -12.72 -15.86
C LYS A 329 -0.77 -11.23 -16.09
N VAL A 330 -1.62 -10.85 -17.04
CA VAL A 330 -1.95 -9.46 -17.34
C VAL A 330 -3.00 -8.91 -16.36
N THR A 331 -4.07 -9.67 -16.09
CA THR A 331 -5.27 -9.17 -15.39
C THR A 331 -5.42 -9.67 -13.96
N GLY A 332 -4.67 -10.70 -13.57
CA GLY A 332 -4.83 -11.40 -12.28
C GLY A 332 -6.08 -12.27 -12.19
N GLN A 333 -6.92 -12.31 -13.22
CA GLN A 333 -8.14 -13.11 -13.25
C GLN A 333 -7.83 -14.51 -13.78
N ARG A 334 -8.08 -15.54 -12.97
CA ARG A 334 -8.14 -16.92 -13.44
C ARG A 334 -9.47 -17.13 -14.16
N LEU A 335 -9.41 -17.63 -15.39
CA LEU A 335 -10.61 -18.14 -16.07
C LEU A 335 -11.10 -19.35 -15.29
N THR A 336 -12.23 -19.21 -14.58
CA THR A 336 -12.96 -20.38 -14.06
C THR A 336 -13.41 -21.20 -15.25
N THR A 337 -12.80 -22.37 -15.43
CA THR A 337 -13.26 -23.38 -16.36
C THR A 337 -14.63 -23.85 -15.87
N THR A 338 -15.71 -23.32 -16.44
CA THR A 338 -17.02 -23.98 -16.35
C THR A 338 -16.89 -25.26 -17.17
N ILE A 339 -16.52 -26.35 -16.51
CA ILE A 339 -16.69 -27.69 -17.05
C ILE A 339 -18.21 -27.89 -17.06
N SER A 340 -18.83 -27.71 -18.23
CA SER A 340 -20.19 -28.22 -18.45
C SER A 340 -20.12 -29.75 -18.43
N GLU A 341 -20.87 -30.35 -17.50
CA GLU A 341 -21.13 -31.79 -17.38
C GLU A 341 -21.78 -32.39 -18.63
#